data_AF-A0A1Q3CWC7-F1
#
_entry.id   AF-A0A1Q3CWC7-F1
#
_cell.length_a   1.000
_cell.length_b   1.000
_cell.length_c   1.000
_cell.angle_alpha   90.00
_cell.angle_beta   90.00
_cell.angle_gamma   90.00
#
_symmetry.space_group_name_H-M   'P 1'
#
loop_
_entity.id
_entity.type
_entity.pdbx_description
1 polymer ?
#
loop_
_entity_poly.entity_id
_entity_poly.type
_entity_poly.pdbx_seq_one_letter_code
_entity_poly.pdbx_strand_id
1 'polypeptide(L)'
;IRELNDRFNEVNTEFLICMACLDPSNVFYAFDKQKLIRLAKFYPSDFSPIELMVLESQLGTYTLDVRSRDELSNVMGIGELTIKLVKSKMDDTYPLVYLLVKLALLLPVATATVERAFSSMKIMKTRLRNRMGDE
;
A
#
# COMPACT_ATOMS: atom_id res chain seq x y z
N ILE A 1 -24.28 1.82 -12.36
CA ILE A 1 -23.08 0.97 -12.50
C ILE A 1 -21.85 1.78 -12.94
N ARG A 2 -21.95 2.72 -13.90
CA ARG A 2 -20.82 3.60 -14.29
C ARG A 2 -20.24 4.43 -13.13
N GLU A 3 -21.02 5.30 -12.50
CA GLU A 3 -20.53 6.14 -11.38
C GLU A 3 -19.92 5.34 -10.22
N LEU A 4 -20.47 4.15 -9.95
CA LEU A 4 -19.99 3.29 -8.87
C LEU A 4 -18.66 2.62 -9.25
N ASN A 5 -18.50 2.23 -10.52
CA ASN A 5 -17.22 1.78 -11.07
C ASN A 5 -16.19 2.92 -11.14
N ASP A 6 -16.60 4.12 -11.51
CA ASP A 6 -15.72 5.28 -11.66
C ASP A 6 -15.19 5.71 -10.28
N ARG A 7 -16.05 5.79 -9.26
CA ARG A 7 -15.67 6.06 -7.86
C ARG A 7 -14.80 4.95 -7.25
N PHE A 8 -15.12 3.68 -7.53
CA PHE A 8 -14.32 2.56 -7.05
C PHE A 8 -12.92 2.59 -7.68
N ASN A 9 -12.83 2.95 -8.96
CA ASN A 9 -11.55 3.08 -9.66
C ASN A 9 -10.74 4.28 -9.16
N GLU A 10 -11.38 5.42 -8.87
CA GLU A 10 -10.73 6.61 -8.31
C GLU A 10 -10.13 6.33 -6.93
N VAL A 11 -10.89 5.71 -6.03
CA VAL A 11 -10.42 5.31 -4.69
C VAL A 11 -9.24 4.33 -4.78
N ASN A 12 -9.32 3.33 -5.65
CA ASN A 12 -8.23 2.38 -5.84
C ASN A 12 -6.98 3.04 -6.45
N THR A 13 -7.16 4.00 -7.36
CA THR A 13 -6.05 4.74 -7.97
C THR A 13 -5.38 5.63 -6.94
N GLU A 14 -6.14 6.37 -6.14
CA GLU A 14 -5.61 7.18 -5.05
C GLU A 14 -4.86 6.32 -4.02
N PHE A 15 -5.42 5.18 -3.66
CA PHE A 15 -4.78 4.22 -2.77
C PHE A 15 -3.41 3.76 -3.29
N LEU A 16 -3.33 3.37 -4.56
CA LEU A 16 -2.07 2.94 -5.21
C LEU A 16 -1.05 4.08 -5.30
N ILE A 17 -1.50 5.30 -5.61
CA ILE A 17 -0.64 6.50 -5.61
C ILE A 17 -0.04 6.72 -4.23
N CYS A 18 -0.84 6.58 -3.17
CA CYS A 18 -0.34 6.74 -1.81
C CYS A 18 0.61 5.60 -1.40
N MET A 19 0.35 4.37 -1.83
CA MET A 19 1.23 3.22 -1.59
C MET A 19 2.59 3.37 -2.28
N ALA A 20 2.62 3.96 -3.49
CA ALA A 20 3.88 4.21 -4.21
C ALA A 20 4.85 5.10 -3.43
N CYS A 21 4.37 5.91 -2.48
CA CYS A 21 5.21 6.74 -1.61
C CYS A 21 5.99 5.94 -0.55
N LEU A 22 5.73 4.64 -0.39
CA LEU A 22 6.53 3.73 0.44
C LEU A 22 7.72 3.13 -0.32
N ASP A 23 7.88 3.43 -1.61
CA ASP A 23 8.97 2.90 -2.42
C ASP A 23 10.33 3.35 -1.84
N PRO A 24 11.18 2.40 -1.39
CA PRO A 24 12.47 2.74 -0.82
C PRO A 24 13.51 3.11 -1.89
N SER A 25 13.20 2.94 -3.18
CA SER A 25 14.11 3.22 -4.30
C SER A 25 14.62 4.67 -4.29
N ASN A 26 15.86 4.86 -4.75
CA ASN A 26 16.52 6.16 -4.82
C ASN A 26 16.44 6.94 -3.50
N VAL A 27 16.70 6.26 -2.37
CA VAL A 27 16.75 6.88 -1.04
C VAL A 27 15.40 7.51 -0.66
N PHE A 28 14.32 6.76 -0.92
CA PHE A 28 12.95 7.19 -0.66
C PHE A 28 12.59 8.48 -1.41
N TYR A 29 12.92 8.54 -2.71
CA TYR A 29 12.62 9.71 -3.55
C TYR A 29 11.11 9.98 -3.65
N ALA A 30 10.31 8.92 -3.75
CA ALA A 30 8.85 9.01 -3.88
C ALA A 30 8.14 9.36 -2.56
N PHE A 31 8.88 9.50 -1.46
CA PHE A 31 8.32 9.78 -0.15
C PHE A 31 7.50 11.08 -0.15
N ASP A 32 6.24 10.95 0.25
CA ASP A 32 5.32 12.07 0.46
C ASP A 32 4.53 11.80 1.73
N LYS A 33 4.87 12.57 2.78
CA LYS A 33 4.26 12.43 4.10
C LYS A 33 2.72 12.54 4.04
N GLN A 34 2.19 13.49 3.27
CA GLN A 34 0.74 13.73 3.23
C GLN A 34 0.00 12.59 2.52
N LYS A 35 0.60 12.04 1.46
CA LYS A 35 0.05 10.84 0.80
C LYS A 35 0.10 9.62 1.70
N LEU A 36 1.15 9.44 2.51
CA LEU A 36 1.23 8.34 3.47
C LEU A 36 0.23 8.47 4.63
N ILE A 37 -0.05 9.69 5.10
CA ILE A 37 -1.16 9.92 6.03
C ILE A 37 -2.51 9.61 5.37
N ARG A 38 -2.68 9.95 4.09
CA ARG A 38 -3.88 9.58 3.35
C ARG A 38 -4.01 8.06 3.17
N LEU A 39 -2.89 7.36 2.97
CA LEU A 39 -2.85 5.90 2.95
C LEU A 39 -3.39 5.32 4.27
N ALA A 40 -2.92 5.83 5.41
CA ALA A 40 -3.36 5.36 6.73
C ALA A 40 -4.87 5.58 6.97
N LYS A 41 -5.45 6.67 6.42
CA LYS A 41 -6.88 6.95 6.51
C LYS A 41 -7.78 5.91 5.81
N PHE A 42 -7.23 5.08 4.92
CA PHE A 42 -7.96 3.94 4.35
C PHE A 42 -8.14 2.78 5.35
N TYR A 43 -7.47 2.81 6.51
CA TYR A 43 -7.53 1.80 7.55
C TYR A 43 -8.06 2.39 8.88
N PRO A 44 -9.32 2.83 8.94
CA PRO A 44 -9.88 3.46 10.13
C PRO A 44 -9.97 2.52 11.36
N SER A 45 -9.88 1.21 11.15
CA SER A 45 -9.81 0.21 12.22
C SER A 45 -8.42 0.06 12.83
N ASP A 46 -7.38 0.42 12.08
CA ASP A 46 -5.97 0.25 12.47
C ASP A 46 -5.34 1.57 12.91
N PHE A 47 -5.92 2.72 12.52
CA PHE A 47 -5.45 4.05 12.91
C PHE A 47 -6.58 4.92 13.47
N SER A 48 -6.48 5.25 14.76
CA SER A 48 -7.29 6.30 15.37
C SER A 48 -6.84 7.71 14.94
N PRO A 49 -7.67 8.76 15.13
CA PRO A 49 -7.27 10.14 14.83
C PRO A 49 -6.01 10.60 15.58
N ILE A 50 -5.81 10.10 16.81
CA ILE A 50 -4.61 10.41 17.61
C ILE A 50 -3.40 9.70 17.00
N GLU A 51 -3.52 8.44 16.62
CA GLU A 51 -2.44 7.69 15.97
C GLU A 51 -2.07 8.29 14.62
N LEU A 52 -3.00 8.88 13.86
CA LEU A 52 -2.67 9.61 12.64
C LEU A 52 -1.77 10.83 12.90
N MET A 53 -1.97 11.55 14.02
CA MET A 53 -1.09 12.65 14.42
C MET A 53 0.29 12.14 14.84
N VAL A 54 0.34 11.04 15.59
CA VAL A 54 1.61 10.41 15.99
C VAL A 54 2.35 9.85 14.77
N LEU A 55 1.64 9.24 13.83
CA LEU A 55 2.18 8.74 12.57
C LEU A 55 2.79 9.89 11.76
N GLU A 56 2.13 11.05 11.70
CA GLU A 56 2.67 12.20 10.97
C GLU A 56 4.01 12.67 11.56
N SER A 57 4.11 12.69 12.89
CA SER A 57 5.36 12.98 13.59
C SER A 57 6.43 11.92 13.30
N GLN A 58 6.10 10.63 13.44
CA GLN A 58 7.02 9.52 13.19
C GLN A 58 7.54 9.52 11.74
N LEU A 59 6.68 9.76 10.75
CA LEU A 59 7.07 9.83 9.33
C LEU A 59 8.09 10.92 9.06
N GLY A 60 8.01 12.05 9.78
CA GLY A 60 8.99 13.13 9.68
C GLY A 60 10.38 12.68 10.11
N THR A 61 10.49 12.09 11.29
CA THR A 61 11.77 11.61 11.85
C THR A 61 12.29 10.39 11.09
N TYR A 62 11.41 9.44 10.77
CA TYR A 62 11.72 8.23 10.02
C TYR A 62 12.48 8.53 8.72
N THR A 63 12.00 9.49 7.93
CA THR A 63 12.63 9.82 6.65
C THR A 63 14.03 10.39 6.81
N LEU A 64 14.28 11.19 7.86
CA LEU A 64 15.62 11.71 8.15
C LEU A 64 16.57 10.59 8.56
N ASP A 65 16.11 9.68 9.42
CA ASP A 65 16.87 8.53 9.90
C ASP A 65 17.19 7.55 8.77
N VAL A 66 16.22 7.27 7.91
CA VAL A 66 16.39 6.31 6.83
C VAL A 66 17.33 6.85 5.75
N ARG A 67 17.23 8.14 5.43
CA ARG A 67 18.12 8.78 4.44
C ARG A 67 19.56 8.95 4.93
N SER A 68 19.79 8.94 6.23
CA SER A 68 21.14 9.02 6.83
C SER A 68 21.80 7.65 7.02
N ARG A 69 21.08 6.55 6.80
CA ARG A 69 21.59 5.18 6.94
C ARG A 69 21.94 4.57 5.58
N ASP A 70 23.24 4.39 5.33
CA ASP A 70 23.73 3.71 4.13
C ASP A 70 23.15 2.28 3.97
N GLU A 71 22.86 1.60 5.07
CA GLU A 71 22.25 0.25 5.09
C GLU A 71 20.87 0.20 4.40
N LEU A 72 20.17 1.33 4.36
CA LEU A 72 18.85 1.48 3.75
C LEU A 72 18.91 2.17 2.37
N SER A 73 20.10 2.56 1.90
CA SER A 73 20.31 3.27 0.62
C SER A 73 20.13 2.39 -0.63
N ASN A 74 20.10 1.07 -0.48
CA ASN A 74 19.92 0.09 -1.57
C ASN A 74 18.91 -0.97 -1.15
N VAL A 75 17.62 -0.67 -1.23
CA VAL A 75 16.54 -1.62 -0.93
C VAL A 75 15.72 -1.79 -2.21
N MET A 76 15.60 -3.02 -2.70
CA MET A 76 14.95 -3.32 -3.99
C MET A 76 13.43 -3.50 -3.91
N GLY A 77 12.81 -3.15 -2.77
CA GLY A 77 11.36 -3.13 -2.63
C GLY A 77 10.85 -3.18 -1.19
N ILE A 78 9.53 -3.03 -1.05
CA ILE A 78 8.85 -2.91 0.25
C ILE A 78 8.99 -4.16 1.15
N GLY A 79 9.17 -5.35 0.57
CA GLY A 79 9.45 -6.58 1.34
C GLY A 79 10.83 -6.57 1.99
N GLU A 80 11.86 -6.21 1.23
CA GLU A 80 13.23 -6.06 1.76
C GLU A 80 13.31 -4.92 2.77
N LEU A 81 12.58 -3.82 2.52
CA LEU A 81 12.44 -2.71 3.46
C LEU A 81 11.97 -3.23 4.83
N THR A 82 10.90 -4.00 4.84
CA THR A 82 10.31 -4.54 6.08
C THR A 82 11.29 -5.38 6.87
N ILE A 83 12.09 -6.22 6.18
CA ILE A 83 13.14 -7.03 6.82
C ILE A 83 14.21 -6.14 7.46
N LYS A 84 14.66 -5.10 6.75
CA LYS A 84 15.69 -4.18 7.27
C LYS A 84 15.17 -3.37 8.46
N LEU A 85 13.90 -2.91 8.43
CA LEU A 85 13.29 -2.19 9.54
C LEU A 85 13.32 -2.99 10.86
N VAL A 86 12.99 -4.28 10.79
CA VAL A 86 13.03 -5.18 11.96
C VAL A 86 14.47 -5.42 12.43
N LYS A 87 15.39 -5.65 11.49
CA LYS A 87 16.82 -5.86 11.83
C LYS A 87 17.43 -4.65 12.52
N SER A 88 17.07 -3.44 12.06
CA SER A 88 17.58 -2.18 12.60
C SER A 88 16.79 -1.65 13.81
N LYS A 89 15.84 -2.44 14.36
CA LYS A 89 14.98 -2.07 15.50
C LYS A 89 14.15 -0.80 15.27
N MET A 90 13.92 -0.47 14.00
CA MET A 90 13.10 0.68 13.61
C MET A 90 11.61 0.37 13.72
N ASP A 91 11.23 -0.89 13.79
CA ASP A 91 9.87 -1.33 14.13
C ASP A 91 9.48 -0.96 15.57
N ASP A 92 10.41 -1.03 16.51
CA ASP A 92 10.20 -0.59 17.89
C ASP A 92 10.23 0.96 18.00
N THR A 93 11.06 1.62 17.18
CA THR A 93 11.24 3.08 17.21
C THR A 93 10.10 3.82 16.49
N TYR A 94 9.61 3.25 15.38
CA TYR A 94 8.58 3.82 14.51
C TYR A 94 7.41 2.84 14.29
N PRO A 95 6.69 2.45 15.36
CA PRO A 95 5.69 1.38 15.30
C PRO A 95 4.54 1.65 14.33
N LEU A 96 4.13 2.91 14.17
CA LEU A 96 3.03 3.27 13.26
C LEU A 96 3.46 3.28 11.80
N VAL A 97 4.71 3.68 11.52
CA VAL A 97 5.29 3.57 10.17
C VAL A 97 5.42 2.11 9.77
N TYR A 98 5.90 1.27 10.68
CA TYR A 98 6.01 -0.16 10.45
C TYR A 98 4.65 -0.83 10.24
N LEU A 99 3.62 -0.44 11.00
CA LEU A 99 2.25 -0.89 10.78
C LEU A 99 1.74 -0.52 9.39
N LEU A 100 1.96 0.74 8.95
CA LEU A 100 1.56 1.19 7.61
C LEU A 100 2.24 0.36 6.50
N VAL A 101 3.53 0.07 6.63
CA VAL A 101 4.29 -0.77 5.68
C VAL A 101 3.76 -2.21 5.67
N LYS A 102 3.44 -2.78 6.83
CA LYS A 102 2.81 -4.11 6.93
C LYS A 102 1.46 -4.16 6.23
N LEU A 103 0.60 -3.18 6.46
CA LEU A 103 -0.72 -3.12 5.82
C LEU A 103 -0.58 -3.00 4.30
N ALA A 104 0.38 -2.19 3.82
CA ALA A 104 0.67 -2.10 2.40
C ALA A 104 1.16 -3.44 1.79
N LEU A 105 1.93 -4.24 2.55
CA LEU A 105 2.39 -5.58 2.13
C LEU A 105 1.29 -6.63 2.09
N LEU A 106 0.27 -6.52 2.94
CA LEU A 106 -0.84 -7.48 2.98
C LEU A 106 -1.79 -7.31 1.79
N LEU A 107 -1.76 -6.15 1.12
CA LEU A 107 -2.66 -5.84 0.02
C LEU A 107 -2.38 -6.53 -1.31
N PRO A 108 -1.14 -6.66 -1.81
CA PRO A 108 -0.86 -7.46 -3.00
C PRO A 108 -1.48 -8.85 -2.95
N VAL A 109 -1.56 -9.44 -1.75
CA VAL A 109 -2.21 -10.76 -1.53
C VAL A 109 -3.73 -10.66 -1.68
N ALA A 110 -4.34 -9.59 -1.15
CA ALA A 110 -5.78 -9.35 -1.28
C ALA A 110 -6.18 -8.95 -2.71
N THR A 111 -5.45 -8.03 -3.36
CA THR A 111 -5.73 -7.57 -4.73
C THR A 111 -5.54 -8.68 -5.75
N ALA A 112 -4.46 -9.46 -5.67
CA ALA A 112 -4.27 -10.63 -6.54
C ALA A 112 -5.41 -11.65 -6.40
N THR A 113 -5.93 -11.84 -5.18
CA THR A 113 -7.05 -12.76 -4.92
C THR A 113 -8.36 -12.23 -5.52
N VAL A 114 -8.65 -10.95 -5.32
CA VAL A 114 -9.88 -10.30 -5.83
C VAL A 114 -9.84 -10.21 -7.36
N GLU A 115 -8.73 -9.78 -7.97
CA GLU A 115 -8.58 -9.72 -9.42
C GLU A 115 -8.71 -11.11 -10.06
N ARG A 116 -8.15 -12.14 -9.44
CA ARG A 116 -8.27 -13.52 -9.92
C ARG A 116 -9.69 -14.05 -9.79
N ALA A 117 -10.41 -13.72 -8.72
CA ALA A 117 -11.82 -14.05 -8.56
C ALA A 117 -12.71 -13.31 -9.59
N PHE A 118 -12.48 -12.02 -9.81
CA PHE A 118 -13.19 -11.23 -10.82
C PHE A 118 -12.89 -11.68 -12.25
N SER A 119 -11.64 -12.03 -12.54
CA SER A 119 -11.24 -12.62 -13.83
C SER A 119 -11.95 -13.95 -14.07
N SER A 120 -12.00 -14.81 -13.05
CA SER A 120 -12.72 -16.10 -13.12
C SER A 120 -14.22 -15.91 -13.38
N MET A 121 -14.87 -14.96 -12.70
CA MET A 121 -16.27 -14.62 -12.96
C MET A 121 -16.51 -14.04 -14.35
N LYS A 122 -15.59 -13.21 -14.86
CA LYS A 122 -15.66 -12.66 -16.22
C LYS A 122 -15.54 -13.77 -17.26
N ILE A 123 -14.61 -14.71 -17.08
CA ILE A 123 -14.46 -15.90 -17.95
C ILE A 123 -15.73 -16.75 -17.94
N MET A 124 -16.33 -17.00 -16.77
CA MET A 124 -17.57 -17.76 -16.66
C MET A 124 -18.75 -17.07 -17.35
N LYS A 125 -18.90 -15.74 -17.18
CA LYS A 125 -19.94 -14.96 -17.89
C LYS A 125 -19.76 -14.98 -19.40
N THR A 126 -18.52 -14.85 -19.90
CA THR A 126 -18.26 -14.94 -21.35
C THR A 126 -18.53 -16.34 -21.89
N ARG A 127 -18.18 -17.40 -21.15
CA ARG A 127 -18.48 -18.80 -21.55
C ARG A 127 -19.97 -19.10 -21.60
N LEU A 128 -20.77 -18.58 -20.67
CA LEU A 128 -22.23 -18.75 -20.70
C LEU A 128 -22.87 -17.99 -21.87
N ARG A 129 -22.36 -16.81 -22.21
CA ARG A 129 -22.88 -15.98 -23.30
C ARG A 129 -22.50 -16.51 -24.69
N ASN A 130 -21.33 -17.15 -24.83
CA ASN A 130 -20.89 -17.74 -26.11
C ASN A 130 -21.55 -19.09 -26.43
N ARG A 131 -22.36 -19.68 -25.53
CA ARG A 131 -23.09 -20.94 -25.77
C ARG A 131 -24.49 -20.78 -26.36
N MET A 132 -24.98 -19.55 -26.52
CA MET A 132 -26.28 -19.25 -27.16
C MET A 132 -26.13 -18.78 -28.63
N GLY A 133 -24.94 -18.89 -29.22
CA GLY A 133 -24.64 -18.33 -30.55
C GLY A 133 -24.07 -19.32 -31.57
N ASP A 134 -23.99 -20.61 -31.26
CA ASP A 134 -23.66 -21.65 -32.24
C ASP A 134 -24.96 -22.36 -32.67
N GLU A 135 -25.64 -21.74 -33.65
CA GLU A 135 -26.46 -22.42 -34.68
C GLU A 135 -25.94 -22.02 -36.05
#